data_AF-A0A916GQT8-F1
#
_entry.id   AF-A0A916GQT8-F1
#
_cell.length_a   1.000
_cell.length_b   1.000
_cell.length_c   1.000
_cell.angle_alpha   90.00
_cell.angle_beta   90.00
_cell.angle_gamma   90.00
#
_symmetry.space_group_name_H-M   'P 1'
#
loop_
_entity.id
_entity.type
_entity.pdbx_description
1 polymer ?
#
loop_
_entity_poly.entity_id
_entity_poly.type
_entity_poly.pdbx_seq_one_letter_code
_entity_poly.pdbx_strand_id
1 'polypeptide(L)'
;MVMAIGGADMPVVVSMLNSYSGWAAAATGFMLSNDLLIVTGALVGSSGAILSYIMCRAMNRNFISVIAGGFGTGGGTPAAKPGEQPAGEVVAVSAVETAELLREAKNVIIVPGYGMAVAQAQHTVFEITKHLREKGVKVRFGIHPVAGRMPGHMNVLLAEAKVPYDIVLEMDEINEDFPDTDVAMVIGANDIVNPAAQDDPTSPIAGMPVLEVWKAKTSIVMKRSMASGYAGVDNPLFYKENNRMLFGDAKKMLDEVLVALKT
;
A
#
# COMPACT_ATOMS: atom_id res chain seq x y z
N MET A 1 0.33 -11.98 24.51
CA MET A 1 -0.04 -12.20 23.09
C MET A 1 0.51 -11.12 22.18
N VAL A 2 0.23 -9.82 22.41
CA VAL A 2 0.67 -8.73 21.51
C VAL A 2 2.20 -8.63 21.35
N MET A 3 3.00 -8.90 22.39
CA MET A 3 4.48 -8.84 22.32
C MET A 3 5.11 -9.85 21.36
N ALA A 4 4.41 -10.93 20.97
CA ALA A 4 4.92 -11.94 20.05
C ALA A 4 4.63 -11.62 18.58
N ILE A 5 3.95 -10.50 18.30
CA ILE A 5 3.46 -10.16 16.98
C ILE A 5 4.39 -9.14 16.32
N GLY A 6 4.82 -9.42 15.09
CA GLY A 6 5.69 -8.54 14.32
C GLY A 6 5.03 -7.19 14.01
N GLY A 7 5.83 -6.13 13.89
CA GLY A 7 5.36 -4.76 13.64
C GLY A 7 4.46 -4.62 12.40
N ALA A 8 4.61 -5.50 11.41
CA ALA A 8 3.77 -5.63 10.22
C ALA A 8 2.30 -5.97 10.46
N ASP A 9 2.08 -6.85 11.41
CA ASP A 9 0.77 -7.42 11.69
C ASP A 9 0.02 -6.60 12.75
N MET A 10 0.69 -5.60 13.33
CA MET A 10 0.10 -4.67 14.30
C MET A 10 -1.24 -4.09 13.86
N PRO A 11 -1.47 -3.71 12.58
CA PRO A 11 -2.78 -3.20 12.16
C PRO A 11 -3.91 -4.24 12.33
N VAL A 12 -3.63 -5.52 12.09
CA VAL A 12 -4.59 -6.62 12.31
C VAL A 12 -4.86 -6.79 13.80
N VAL A 13 -3.83 -6.68 14.64
CA VAL A 13 -3.96 -6.75 16.11
C VAL A 13 -4.83 -5.61 16.62
N VAL A 14 -4.64 -4.39 16.12
CA VAL A 14 -5.45 -3.23 16.49
C VAL A 14 -6.92 -3.49 16.17
N SER A 15 -7.23 -3.95 14.95
CA SER A 15 -8.59 -4.29 14.55
C SER A 15 -9.19 -5.43 15.41
N MET A 16 -8.38 -6.41 15.79
CA MET A 16 -8.80 -7.53 16.63
C MET A 16 -9.10 -7.08 18.08
N LEU A 17 -8.24 -6.25 18.67
CA LEU A 17 -8.46 -5.67 19.99
C LEU A 17 -9.72 -4.79 20.00
N ASN A 18 -10.02 -4.12 18.89
CA ASN A 18 -11.28 -3.41 18.70
C ASN A 18 -12.50 -4.36 18.64
N SER A 19 -12.35 -5.55 18.06
CA SER A 19 -13.41 -6.58 18.15
C SER A 19 -13.62 -7.04 19.60
N TYR A 20 -12.54 -7.29 20.34
CA TYR A 20 -12.60 -7.74 21.72
C TYR A 20 -13.21 -6.70 22.68
N SER A 21 -12.95 -5.41 22.48
CA SER A 21 -13.61 -4.36 23.25
C SER A 21 -15.12 -4.37 23.04
N GLY A 22 -15.59 -4.62 21.81
CA GLY A 22 -17.00 -4.80 21.49
C GLY A 22 -17.64 -6.00 22.18
N TRP A 23 -17.00 -7.18 22.11
CA TRP A 23 -17.51 -8.38 22.79
C TRP A 23 -17.51 -8.25 24.31
N ALA A 24 -16.51 -7.58 24.89
CA ALA A 24 -16.47 -7.27 26.32
C ALA A 24 -17.61 -6.31 26.73
N ALA A 25 -17.92 -5.30 25.89
CA ALA A 25 -19.06 -4.42 26.11
C ALA A 25 -20.39 -5.18 26.03
N ALA A 26 -20.54 -6.12 25.08
CA ALA A 26 -21.73 -6.95 24.98
C ALA A 26 -21.91 -7.87 26.20
N ALA A 27 -20.83 -8.50 26.68
CA ALA A 27 -20.84 -9.31 27.89
C ALA A 27 -21.21 -8.49 29.15
N THR A 28 -20.71 -7.26 29.23
CA THR A 28 -21.10 -6.30 30.29
C THR A 28 -22.58 -5.93 30.17
N GLY A 29 -23.08 -5.77 28.94
CA GLY A 29 -24.50 -5.55 28.66
C GLY A 29 -25.38 -6.69 29.17
N PHE A 30 -24.99 -7.95 28.95
CA PHE A 30 -25.69 -9.10 29.53
C PHE A 30 -25.65 -9.11 31.07
N MET A 31 -24.50 -8.76 31.68
CA MET A 31 -24.36 -8.72 33.14
C MET A 31 -25.24 -7.62 33.78
N LEU A 32 -25.42 -6.50 33.08
CA LEU A 32 -26.22 -5.36 33.55
C LEU A 32 -27.67 -5.39 33.05
N SER A 33 -28.07 -6.42 32.30
CA SER A 33 -29.37 -6.48 31.60
C SER A 33 -29.67 -5.22 30.78
N ASN A 34 -28.66 -4.71 30.08
CA ASN A 34 -28.73 -3.48 29.28
C ASN A 34 -28.66 -3.79 27.78
N ASP A 35 -29.80 -3.77 27.12
CA ASP A 35 -29.94 -4.08 25.69
C ASP A 35 -29.12 -3.17 24.79
N LEU A 36 -28.97 -1.88 25.14
CA LEU A 36 -28.18 -0.95 24.34
C LEU A 36 -26.70 -1.35 24.32
N LEU A 37 -26.15 -1.77 25.46
CA LEU A 37 -24.77 -2.25 25.55
C LEU A 37 -24.56 -3.58 24.82
N ILE A 38 -25.56 -4.47 24.85
CA ILE A 38 -25.53 -5.73 24.10
C ILE A 38 -25.47 -5.44 22.59
N VAL A 39 -26.39 -4.61 22.09
CA VAL A 39 -26.49 -4.29 20.66
C VAL A 39 -25.26 -3.53 20.15
N THR A 40 -24.84 -2.48 20.87
CA THR A 40 -23.68 -1.68 20.47
C THR A 40 -22.37 -2.48 20.57
N GLY A 41 -22.21 -3.30 21.62
CA GLY A 41 -21.06 -4.19 21.78
C GLY A 41 -20.98 -5.23 20.67
N ALA A 42 -22.08 -5.88 20.31
CA ALA A 42 -22.13 -6.86 19.22
C ALA A 42 -21.82 -6.21 17.85
N LEU A 43 -22.28 -4.99 17.61
CA LEU A 43 -22.00 -4.24 16.38
C LEU A 43 -20.50 -3.90 16.27
N VAL A 44 -19.89 -3.39 17.34
CA VAL A 44 -18.45 -3.10 17.36
C VAL A 44 -17.63 -4.40 17.23
N GLY A 45 -18.04 -5.44 17.95
CA GLY A 45 -17.37 -6.74 17.96
C GLY A 45 -17.34 -7.40 16.58
N SER A 46 -18.50 -7.47 15.91
CA SER A 46 -18.62 -8.02 14.55
C SER A 46 -17.86 -7.19 13.51
N SER A 47 -17.95 -5.86 13.57
CA SER A 47 -17.23 -4.95 12.66
C SER A 47 -15.71 -5.15 12.74
N GLY A 48 -15.14 -5.18 13.95
CA GLY A 48 -13.70 -5.43 14.13
C GLY A 48 -13.26 -6.80 13.62
N ALA A 49 -14.07 -7.84 13.78
CA ALA A 49 -13.77 -9.18 13.30
C ALA A 49 -13.77 -9.25 11.77
N ILE A 50 -14.77 -8.66 11.11
CA ILE A 50 -14.86 -8.58 9.65
C ILE A 50 -13.67 -7.81 9.08
N LEU A 51 -13.34 -6.66 9.66
CA LEU A 51 -12.20 -5.85 9.23
C LEU A 51 -10.89 -6.63 9.35
N SER A 52 -10.65 -7.28 10.50
CA SER A 52 -9.46 -8.12 10.68
C SER A 52 -9.38 -9.26 9.66
N TYR A 53 -10.51 -9.88 9.30
CA TYR A 53 -10.55 -10.93 8.29
C TYR A 53 -10.20 -10.41 6.89
N ILE A 54 -10.75 -9.26 6.49
CA ILE A 54 -10.45 -8.62 5.19
C ILE A 54 -8.96 -8.26 5.11
N MET A 55 -8.40 -7.70 6.18
CA MET A 55 -6.97 -7.36 6.24
C MET A 55 -6.08 -8.61 6.12
N CYS A 56 -6.39 -9.68 6.85
CA CYS A 56 -5.65 -10.95 6.74
C CYS A 56 -5.70 -11.52 5.31
N ARG A 57 -6.88 -11.50 4.67
CA ARG A 57 -7.03 -11.91 3.27
C ARG A 57 -6.21 -11.05 2.31
N ALA A 58 -6.22 -9.73 2.49
CA ALA A 58 -5.47 -8.82 1.65
C ALA A 58 -3.93 -8.97 1.81
N MET A 59 -3.47 -9.48 2.97
CA MET A 59 -2.06 -9.84 3.19
C MET A 59 -1.72 -11.29 2.76
N ASN A 60 -2.70 -12.04 2.23
CA ASN A 60 -2.62 -13.48 1.99
C ASN A 60 -2.10 -14.28 3.22
N ARG A 61 -2.56 -13.93 4.42
CA ARG A 61 -2.21 -14.63 5.68
C ARG A 61 -3.46 -15.19 6.36
N ASN A 62 -3.31 -16.37 6.96
CA ASN A 62 -4.40 -16.98 7.71
C ASN A 62 -4.64 -16.21 9.02
N PHE A 63 -5.89 -15.84 9.28
CA PHE A 63 -6.32 -15.15 10.51
C PHE A 63 -5.81 -15.80 11.79
N ILE A 64 -5.85 -17.14 11.90
CA ILE A 64 -5.39 -17.87 13.09
C ILE A 64 -3.86 -17.74 13.26
N SER A 65 -3.11 -17.74 12.15
CA SER A 65 -1.65 -17.63 12.19
C SER A 65 -1.17 -16.28 12.72
N VAL A 66 -1.90 -15.20 12.40
CA VAL A 66 -1.58 -13.84 12.87
C VAL A 66 -1.86 -13.70 14.37
N ILE A 67 -2.95 -14.29 14.86
CA ILE A 67 -3.37 -14.20 16.27
C ILE A 67 -2.50 -15.06 17.18
N ALA A 68 -2.10 -16.24 16.72
CA ALA A 68 -1.28 -17.17 17.50
C ALA A 68 0.20 -16.72 17.64
N GLY A 69 0.58 -15.55 17.09
CA GLY A 69 1.97 -15.08 17.09
C GLY A 69 2.86 -15.86 16.13
N GLY A 70 2.28 -16.42 15.05
CA GLY A 70 3.01 -17.16 14.04
C GLY A 70 3.89 -16.26 13.21
N PHE A 71 5.15 -16.12 13.62
CA PHE A 71 6.24 -16.03 12.65
C PHE A 71 6.21 -17.32 11.81
N GLY A 72 5.83 -17.18 10.55
CA GLY A 72 5.79 -18.29 9.61
C GLY A 72 4.38 -18.85 9.44
N THR A 73 3.96 -18.85 8.19
CA THR A 73 2.98 -19.79 7.65
C THR A 73 3.19 -21.19 8.26
N GLY A 74 2.09 -21.85 8.63
CA GLY A 74 2.11 -23.28 8.93
C GLY A 74 2.65 -24.02 7.71
N GLY A 75 3.86 -24.57 7.86
CA GLY A 75 4.65 -25.14 6.78
C GLY A 75 6.06 -24.56 6.86
N GLY A 76 6.96 -25.27 7.55
CA GLY A 76 8.35 -24.87 7.65
C GLY A 76 8.98 -24.78 6.26
N THR A 77 9.18 -23.57 5.77
CA THR A 77 10.18 -23.27 4.75
C THR A 77 11.43 -22.76 5.46
N PRO A 78 12.63 -23.32 5.18
CA PRO A 78 13.87 -22.80 5.71
C PRO A 78 13.99 -21.31 5.39
N ALA A 79 14.74 -20.56 6.20
CA ALA A 79 15.16 -19.21 5.87
C ALA A 79 15.50 -19.13 4.39
N ALA A 80 14.84 -18.22 3.67
CA ALA A 80 15.09 -18.02 2.26
C ALA A 80 16.60 -17.97 2.05
N LYS A 81 17.14 -18.91 1.26
CA LYS A 81 18.43 -18.65 0.62
C LYS A 81 18.28 -17.28 -0.04
N PRO A 82 19.30 -16.39 0.01
CA PRO A 82 19.24 -15.18 -0.79
C PRO A 82 18.85 -15.62 -2.20
N GLY A 83 17.61 -15.32 -2.59
CA GLY A 83 17.17 -15.56 -3.96
C GLY A 83 18.19 -14.88 -4.84
N GLU A 84 18.48 -15.49 -6.00
CA GLU A 84 19.33 -14.84 -7.00
C GLU A 84 18.91 -13.37 -7.06
N GLN A 85 19.84 -12.48 -6.66
CA GLN A 85 19.62 -11.05 -6.77
C GLN A 85 19.19 -10.84 -8.21
N PRO A 86 18.02 -10.23 -8.47
CA PRO A 86 17.61 -9.96 -9.83
C PRO A 86 18.77 -9.24 -10.50
N ALA A 87 19.41 -9.93 -11.44
CA ALA A 87 20.56 -9.43 -12.15
C ALA A 87 20.04 -8.45 -13.19
N GLY A 88 19.79 -7.22 -12.75
CA GLY A 88 19.34 -6.14 -13.62
C GLY A 88 19.99 -4.83 -13.22
N GLU A 89 20.23 -3.98 -14.20
CA GLU A 89 20.68 -2.62 -13.95
C GLU A 89 19.48 -1.78 -13.54
N VAL A 90 19.62 -1.05 -12.43
CA VAL A 90 18.58 -0.15 -11.94
C VAL A 90 18.71 1.17 -12.69
N VAL A 91 17.66 1.56 -13.42
CA VAL A 91 17.64 2.84 -14.14
C VAL A 91 17.12 3.93 -13.21
N ALA A 92 18.02 4.81 -12.76
CA ALA A 92 17.65 6.00 -12.00
C ALA A 92 17.04 7.08 -12.91
N VAL A 93 16.15 7.90 -12.36
CA VAL A 93 15.55 9.06 -13.03
C VAL A 93 15.61 10.27 -12.12
N SER A 94 15.79 11.45 -12.71
CA SER A 94 15.77 12.73 -11.99
C SER A 94 14.35 13.26 -11.79
N ALA A 95 14.20 14.27 -10.92
CA ALA A 95 12.92 14.96 -10.75
C ALA A 95 12.47 15.67 -12.03
N VAL A 96 13.41 16.18 -12.83
CA VAL A 96 13.13 16.90 -14.08
C VAL A 96 12.60 15.94 -15.14
N GLU A 97 13.29 14.83 -15.37
CA GLU A 97 12.84 13.79 -16.30
C GLU A 97 11.50 13.17 -15.86
N THR A 98 11.29 13.01 -14.55
CA THR A 98 10.00 12.57 -14.01
C THR A 98 8.89 13.56 -14.35
N ALA A 99 9.14 14.86 -14.23
CA ALA A 99 8.19 15.89 -14.62
C ALA A 99 7.92 15.88 -16.13
N GLU A 100 8.92 15.61 -16.97
CA GLU A 100 8.74 15.46 -18.43
C GLU A 100 7.86 14.26 -18.77
N LEU A 101 8.14 13.09 -18.17
CA LEU A 101 7.31 11.89 -18.34
C LEU A 101 5.85 12.13 -17.93
N LEU A 102 5.63 12.83 -16.81
CA LEU A 102 4.29 13.20 -16.34
C LEU A 102 3.62 14.25 -17.24
N ARG A 103 4.38 15.14 -17.88
CA ARG A 103 3.87 16.16 -18.79
C ARG A 103 3.42 15.56 -20.13
N GLU A 104 4.10 14.52 -20.60
CA GLU A 104 3.77 13.81 -21.85
C GLU A 104 2.66 12.76 -21.67
N ALA A 105 2.42 12.31 -20.45
CA ALA A 105 1.40 11.33 -20.13
C ALA A 105 -0.03 11.87 -20.32
N LYS A 106 -0.94 11.01 -20.79
CA LYS A 106 -2.38 11.26 -20.85
C LYS A 106 -3.11 10.53 -19.73
N ASN A 107 -2.63 9.36 -19.33
CA ASN A 107 -3.16 8.53 -18.26
C ASN A 107 -2.08 8.29 -17.20
N VAL A 108 -2.31 8.76 -15.97
CA VAL A 108 -1.41 8.60 -14.83
C VAL A 108 -2.14 7.90 -13.68
N ILE A 109 -1.53 6.85 -13.14
CA ILE A 109 -1.99 6.21 -11.90
C ILE A 109 -0.95 6.44 -10.80
N ILE A 110 -1.38 6.97 -9.66
CA ILE A 110 -0.55 7.18 -8.49
C ILE A 110 -0.85 6.07 -7.46
N VAL A 111 0.18 5.37 -7.01
CA VAL A 111 0.09 4.32 -6.00
C VAL A 111 0.78 4.80 -4.72
N PRO A 112 0.03 5.34 -3.75
CA PRO A 112 0.60 5.80 -2.49
C PRO A 112 0.91 4.65 -1.54
N GLY A 113 2.05 4.74 -0.86
CA GLY A 113 2.46 3.80 0.18
C GLY A 113 2.83 4.48 1.49
N TYR A 114 3.30 3.69 2.45
CA TYR A 114 3.65 4.18 3.78
C TYR A 114 4.74 5.26 3.75
N GLY A 115 5.67 5.23 2.79
CA GLY A 115 6.70 6.25 2.66
C GLY A 115 6.15 7.65 2.37
N MET A 116 4.99 7.76 1.69
CA MET A 116 4.29 9.03 1.50
C MET A 116 3.80 9.61 2.84
N ALA A 117 3.23 8.76 3.69
CA ALA A 117 2.74 9.15 5.01
C ALA A 117 3.89 9.56 5.94
N VAL A 118 5.01 8.83 5.93
CA VAL A 118 6.19 9.16 6.75
C VAL A 118 6.75 10.54 6.37
N ALA A 119 6.79 10.85 5.07
CA ALA A 119 7.31 12.12 4.58
C ALA A 119 6.28 13.27 4.64
N GLN A 120 5.01 13.00 4.99
CA GLN A 120 3.92 13.97 4.96
C GLN A 120 3.78 14.65 3.58
N ALA A 121 3.85 13.85 2.51
CA ALA A 121 3.90 14.33 1.14
C ALA A 121 2.52 14.42 0.45
N GLN A 122 1.43 14.05 1.13
CA GLN A 122 0.08 13.98 0.57
C GLN A 122 -0.39 15.30 -0.07
N HIS A 123 -0.03 16.45 0.52
CA HIS A 123 -0.39 17.77 -0.03
C HIS A 123 0.34 18.08 -1.34
N THR A 124 1.63 17.74 -1.44
CA THR A 124 2.39 17.92 -2.69
C THR A 124 1.84 17.01 -3.80
N VAL A 125 1.47 15.77 -3.46
CA VAL A 125 0.82 14.85 -4.41
C VAL A 125 -0.51 15.41 -4.92
N PHE A 126 -1.31 16.03 -4.04
CA PHE A 126 -2.53 16.72 -4.44
C PHE A 126 -2.26 17.88 -5.41
N GLU A 127 -1.25 18.72 -5.14
CA GLU A 127 -0.89 19.84 -6.02
C GLU A 127 -0.40 19.35 -7.40
N ILE A 128 0.40 18.28 -7.46
CA ILE A 128 0.80 17.62 -8.72
C ILE A 128 -0.44 17.12 -9.46
N THR A 129 -1.32 16.41 -8.76
CA THR A 129 -2.55 15.85 -9.35
C THR A 129 -3.45 16.94 -9.92
N LYS A 130 -3.64 18.03 -9.17
CA LYS A 130 -4.42 19.18 -9.60
C LYS A 130 -3.81 19.80 -10.87
N HIS A 131 -2.51 20.03 -10.89
CA HIS A 131 -1.82 20.62 -12.03
C HIS A 131 -1.94 19.76 -13.30
N LEU A 132 -1.76 18.45 -13.18
CA LEU A 132 -1.91 17.52 -14.30
C LEU A 132 -3.37 17.47 -14.81
N ARG A 133 -4.36 17.46 -13.90
CA ARG A 133 -5.79 17.49 -14.27
C ARG A 133 -6.19 18.80 -14.96
N GLU A 134 -5.65 19.94 -14.53
CA GLU A 134 -5.84 21.24 -15.20
C GLU A 134 -5.33 21.23 -16.65
N LYS A 135 -4.32 20.40 -16.94
CA LYS A 135 -3.78 20.17 -18.30
C LYS A 135 -4.53 19.07 -19.07
N GLY A 136 -5.60 18.51 -18.52
CA GLY A 136 -6.43 17.48 -19.16
C GLY A 136 -5.92 16.05 -19.03
N VAL A 137 -4.91 15.79 -18.18
CA VAL A 137 -4.39 14.44 -17.91
C VAL A 137 -5.37 13.69 -16.98
N LYS A 138 -5.67 12.43 -17.31
CA LYS A 138 -6.47 11.55 -16.46
C LYS A 138 -5.60 11.00 -15.33
N VAL A 139 -5.72 11.59 -14.14
CA VAL A 139 -5.00 11.17 -12.93
C VAL A 139 -5.94 10.42 -11.99
N ARG A 140 -5.54 9.22 -11.57
CA ARG A 140 -6.27 8.37 -10.61
C ARG A 140 -5.33 7.82 -9.55
N PHE A 141 -5.87 7.45 -8.40
CA PHE A 141 -5.14 6.81 -7.31
C PHE A 141 -5.55 5.34 -7.21
N GLY A 142 -4.57 4.45 -7.13
CA GLY A 142 -4.80 3.04 -6.85
C GLY A 142 -4.43 2.72 -5.41
N ILE A 143 -5.41 2.35 -4.60
CA ILE A 143 -5.22 2.06 -3.17
C ILE A 143 -5.17 0.55 -2.96
N HIS A 144 -4.06 0.08 -2.41
CA HIS A 144 -3.99 -1.28 -1.92
C HIS A 144 -4.64 -1.36 -0.53
N PRO A 145 -5.45 -2.39 -0.23
CA PRO A 145 -6.17 -2.51 1.06
C PRO A 145 -5.28 -2.48 2.33
N VAL A 146 -3.99 -2.78 2.19
CA VAL A 146 -3.01 -2.83 3.30
C VAL A 146 -1.91 -1.78 3.15
N ALA A 147 -2.11 -0.79 2.27
CA ALA A 147 -1.20 0.34 2.13
C ALA A 147 -1.15 1.13 3.46
N GLY A 148 0.05 1.24 4.04
CA GLY A 148 0.27 2.02 5.26
C GLY A 148 0.47 1.17 6.52
N ARG A 149 -0.19 1.59 7.61
CA ARG A 149 -0.07 1.03 8.98
C ARG A 149 -1.40 0.98 9.73
N MET A 150 -2.49 1.31 9.04
CA MET A 150 -3.85 1.17 9.55
C MET A 150 -4.77 0.92 8.35
N PRO A 151 -5.87 0.18 8.52
CA PRO A 151 -6.86 0.05 7.45
C PRO A 151 -7.37 1.43 7.02
N GLY A 152 -7.43 1.66 5.72
CA GLY A 152 -7.84 2.96 5.14
C GLY A 152 -6.84 4.10 5.33
N HIS A 153 -5.58 3.83 5.74
CA HIS A 153 -4.59 4.87 6.04
C HIS A 153 -4.43 5.86 4.88
N MET A 154 -4.29 5.35 3.64
CA MET A 154 -4.09 6.21 2.48
C MET A 154 -5.35 7.01 2.15
N ASN A 155 -6.54 6.39 2.24
CA ASN A 155 -7.81 7.07 1.96
C ASN A 155 -7.98 8.29 2.89
N VAL A 156 -7.68 8.15 4.18
CA VAL A 156 -7.77 9.25 5.16
C VAL A 156 -6.78 10.37 4.86
N LEU A 157 -5.52 10.04 4.54
CA LEU A 157 -4.50 11.05 4.21
C LEU A 157 -4.82 11.79 2.90
N LEU A 158 -5.34 11.09 1.89
CA LEU A 158 -5.76 11.70 0.64
C LEU A 158 -6.99 12.59 0.84
N ALA A 159 -7.93 12.18 1.69
CA ALA A 159 -9.07 13.00 2.08
C ALA A 159 -8.65 14.27 2.84
N GLU A 160 -7.69 14.16 3.76
CA GLU A 160 -7.09 15.30 4.45
C GLU A 160 -6.41 16.27 3.46
N ALA A 161 -5.73 15.73 2.45
CA ALA A 161 -5.14 16.50 1.36
C ALA A 161 -6.18 17.04 0.35
N LYS A 162 -7.48 16.77 0.55
CA LYS A 162 -8.61 17.19 -0.30
C LYS A 162 -8.58 16.59 -1.71
N VAL A 163 -8.01 15.40 -1.86
CA VAL A 163 -8.12 14.63 -3.10
C VAL A 163 -9.58 14.20 -3.29
N PRO A 164 -10.20 14.48 -4.45
CA PRO A 164 -11.57 14.05 -4.73
C PRO A 164 -11.72 12.52 -4.70
N TYR A 165 -12.74 12.01 -4.03
CA TYR A 165 -12.96 10.57 -3.87
C TYR A 165 -13.26 9.83 -5.19
N ASP A 166 -13.78 10.52 -6.21
CA ASP A 166 -14.09 9.96 -7.53
C ASP A 166 -12.85 9.47 -8.30
N ILE A 167 -11.67 9.98 -7.93
CA ILE A 167 -10.40 9.56 -8.52
C ILE A 167 -9.58 8.64 -7.61
N VAL A 168 -10.14 8.21 -6.48
CA VAL A 168 -9.50 7.27 -5.55
C VAL A 168 -10.21 5.92 -5.70
N LEU A 169 -9.51 4.96 -6.30
CA LEU A 169 -10.04 3.64 -6.63
C LEU A 169 -9.34 2.57 -5.80
N GLU A 170 -10.10 1.54 -5.43
CA GLU A 170 -9.55 0.37 -4.76
C GLU A 170 -8.81 -0.52 -5.79
N MET A 171 -7.90 -1.36 -5.30
CA MET A 171 -7.04 -2.21 -6.15
C MET A 171 -7.83 -3.05 -7.16
N ASP A 172 -8.96 -3.62 -6.76
CA ASP A 172 -9.80 -4.48 -7.62
C ASP A 172 -10.47 -3.68 -8.76
N GLU A 173 -10.65 -2.37 -8.58
CA GLU A 173 -11.30 -1.50 -9.56
C GLU A 173 -10.30 -0.93 -10.59
N ILE A 174 -9.02 -0.82 -10.21
CA ILE A 174 -8.01 -0.10 -11.01
C ILE A 174 -6.98 -1.02 -11.67
N ASN A 175 -6.85 -2.28 -11.23
CA ASN A 175 -5.79 -3.17 -11.73
C ASN A 175 -5.91 -3.44 -13.25
N GLU A 176 -7.14 -3.54 -13.77
CA GLU A 176 -7.38 -3.77 -15.20
C GLU A 176 -7.01 -2.56 -16.08
N ASP A 177 -6.82 -1.37 -15.48
CA ASP A 177 -6.48 -0.15 -16.18
C ASP A 177 -4.97 0.08 -16.37
N PHE A 178 -4.11 -0.68 -15.68
CA PHE A 178 -2.65 -0.50 -15.79
C PHE A 178 -2.11 -0.66 -17.22
N PRO A 179 -2.55 -1.65 -18.04
CA PRO A 179 -2.12 -1.77 -19.44
C PRO A 179 -2.36 -0.51 -20.30
N ASP A 180 -3.42 0.25 -20.01
CA ASP A 180 -3.80 1.47 -20.73
C ASP A 180 -3.24 2.75 -20.07
N THR A 181 -2.34 2.61 -19.09
CA THR A 181 -1.75 3.72 -18.33
C THR A 181 -0.37 4.08 -18.85
N ASP A 182 -0.12 5.37 -19.07
CA ASP A 182 1.16 5.85 -19.59
C ASP A 182 2.23 5.88 -18.49
N VAL A 183 1.87 6.38 -17.29
CA VAL A 183 2.80 6.46 -16.16
C VAL A 183 2.13 5.95 -14.88
N ALA A 184 2.73 4.93 -14.26
CA ALA A 184 2.38 4.47 -12.92
C ALA A 184 3.41 4.99 -11.90
N MET A 185 3.01 5.96 -11.07
CA MET A 185 3.88 6.59 -10.07
C MET A 185 3.68 5.96 -8.70
N VAL A 186 4.66 5.19 -8.23
CA VAL A 186 4.66 4.52 -6.93
C VAL A 186 5.38 5.39 -5.91
N ILE A 187 4.68 5.81 -4.85
CA ILE A 187 5.21 6.75 -3.86
C ILE A 187 5.39 6.05 -2.51
N GLY A 188 6.61 5.61 -2.21
CA GLY A 188 6.93 5.03 -0.90
C GLY A 188 6.23 3.71 -0.61
N ALA A 189 5.93 2.93 -1.66
CA ALA A 189 5.43 1.57 -1.57
C ALA A 189 6.51 0.57 -2.04
N ASN A 190 6.45 -0.66 -1.54
CA ASN A 190 7.35 -1.73 -1.96
C ASN A 190 6.59 -3.06 -2.13
N ASP A 191 6.18 -3.69 -1.03
CA ASP A 191 5.59 -5.04 -1.07
C ASP A 191 4.26 -5.07 -1.88
N ILE A 192 3.45 -4.03 -1.77
CA ILE A 192 2.14 -3.92 -2.45
C ILE A 192 2.21 -3.74 -3.98
N VAL A 193 3.42 -3.58 -4.53
CA VAL A 193 3.69 -3.47 -5.98
C VAL A 193 4.72 -4.50 -6.43
N ASN A 194 4.98 -5.54 -5.62
CA ASN A 194 6.05 -6.50 -5.87
C ASN A 194 5.56 -7.68 -6.76
N PRO A 195 6.10 -7.85 -7.98
CA PRO A 195 5.72 -8.94 -8.90
C PRO A 195 6.00 -10.33 -8.34
N ALA A 196 6.95 -10.47 -7.40
CA ALA A 196 7.27 -11.75 -6.77
C ALA A 196 6.08 -12.37 -6.03
N ALA A 197 5.05 -11.59 -5.70
CA ALA A 197 3.81 -12.14 -5.16
C ALA A 197 3.05 -13.04 -6.16
N GLN A 198 3.22 -12.83 -7.47
CA GLN A 198 2.61 -13.64 -8.53
C GLN A 198 3.61 -14.62 -9.16
N ASP A 199 4.84 -14.15 -9.39
CA ASP A 199 5.82 -14.85 -10.21
C ASP A 199 6.66 -15.90 -9.43
N ASP A 200 6.80 -15.73 -8.11
CA ASP A 200 7.66 -16.57 -7.28
C ASP A 200 6.86 -17.28 -6.17
N PRO A 201 6.51 -18.57 -6.33
CA PRO A 201 5.82 -19.36 -5.32
C PRO A 201 6.60 -19.53 -4.01
N THR A 202 7.91 -19.29 -4.01
CA THR A 202 8.79 -19.41 -2.84
C THR A 202 8.91 -18.11 -2.05
N SER A 203 8.40 -17.00 -2.60
CA SER A 203 8.40 -15.70 -1.96
C SER A 203 7.53 -15.68 -0.69
N PRO A 204 7.97 -15.04 0.41
CA PRO A 204 7.15 -14.79 1.60
C PRO A 204 5.82 -14.07 1.32
N ILE A 205 5.70 -13.40 0.17
CA ILE A 205 4.48 -12.68 -0.26
C ILE A 205 3.74 -13.40 -1.41
N ALA A 206 4.11 -14.65 -1.73
CA ALA A 206 3.45 -15.42 -2.77
C ALA A 206 1.93 -15.51 -2.54
N GLY A 207 1.14 -15.21 -3.58
CA GLY A 207 -0.32 -15.17 -3.56
C GLY A 207 -0.93 -13.91 -2.95
N MET A 208 -0.12 -12.93 -2.48
CA MET A 208 -0.63 -11.62 -2.08
C MET A 208 -1.16 -10.88 -3.33
N PRO A 209 -2.40 -10.39 -3.33
CA PRO A 209 -2.85 -9.53 -4.41
C PRO A 209 -2.03 -8.25 -4.35
N VAL A 210 -1.61 -7.73 -5.51
CA VAL A 210 -0.74 -6.55 -5.62
C VAL A 210 -1.22 -5.63 -6.73
N LEU A 211 -0.81 -4.37 -6.69
CA LEU A 211 -1.04 -3.42 -7.78
C LEU A 211 -0.03 -3.70 -8.90
N GLU A 212 -0.52 -4.04 -10.08
CA GLU A 212 0.28 -4.54 -11.21
C GLU A 212 0.91 -3.41 -12.03
N VAL A 213 1.60 -2.49 -11.33
CA VAL A 213 2.15 -1.24 -11.89
C VAL A 213 3.13 -1.48 -13.04
N TRP A 214 3.74 -2.66 -13.13
CA TRP A 214 4.63 -3.04 -14.22
C TRP A 214 3.91 -3.25 -15.57
N LYS A 215 2.58 -3.34 -15.58
CA LYS A 215 1.78 -3.42 -16.81
C LYS A 215 1.60 -2.05 -17.49
N ALA A 216 1.90 -0.95 -16.79
CA ALA A 216 1.91 0.39 -17.39
C ALA A 216 3.07 0.58 -18.37
N LYS A 217 2.96 1.57 -19.26
CA LYS A 217 4.03 1.87 -20.24
C LYS A 217 5.34 2.25 -19.55
N THR A 218 5.26 3.07 -18.50
CA THR A 218 6.39 3.42 -17.64
C THR A 218 5.96 3.36 -16.18
N SER A 219 6.75 2.69 -15.33
CA SER A 219 6.59 2.76 -13.88
C SER A 219 7.69 3.60 -13.25
N ILE A 220 7.35 4.46 -12.29
CA ILE A 220 8.30 5.30 -11.55
C ILE A 220 8.17 4.95 -10.08
N VAL A 221 9.20 4.37 -9.49
CA VAL A 221 9.22 4.03 -8.07
C VAL A 221 10.05 5.04 -7.30
N MET A 222 9.39 5.72 -6.36
CA MET A 222 10.00 6.68 -5.46
C MET A 222 10.31 6.08 -4.10
N LYS A 223 11.59 6.05 -3.73
CA LYS A 223 12.08 5.59 -2.42
C LYS A 223 13.45 6.17 -2.08
N ARG A 224 13.86 6.09 -0.81
CA ARG A 224 15.13 6.67 -0.33
C ARG A 224 16.38 5.91 -0.78
N SER A 225 16.30 4.59 -0.90
CA SER A 225 17.43 3.70 -1.21
C SER A 225 16.90 2.36 -1.72
N MET A 226 17.78 1.41 -2.07
CA MET A 226 17.40 0.04 -2.45
C MET A 226 16.96 -0.86 -1.27
N ALA A 227 16.72 -0.31 -0.08
CA ALA A 227 16.24 -1.08 1.07
C ALA A 227 14.93 -1.83 0.78
N SER A 228 14.82 -3.04 1.32
CA SER A 228 13.64 -3.88 1.22
C SER A 228 12.44 -3.31 1.98
N GLY A 229 11.26 -3.82 1.65
CA GLY A 229 10.00 -3.42 2.26
C GLY A 229 9.80 -4.10 3.62
N TYR A 230 8.55 -4.26 4.03
CA TYR A 230 8.26 -4.91 5.29
C TYR A 230 8.56 -6.42 5.24
N ALA A 231 8.23 -7.08 4.13
CA ALA A 231 8.47 -8.51 3.94
C ALA A 231 9.97 -8.88 3.86
N GLY A 232 10.87 -7.89 3.81
CA GLY A 232 12.31 -8.13 3.76
C GLY A 232 12.81 -8.74 2.44
N VAL A 233 11.95 -8.82 1.42
CA VAL A 233 12.26 -9.34 0.09
C VAL A 233 12.74 -8.23 -0.83
N ASP A 234 13.60 -8.58 -1.79
CA ASP A 234 13.90 -7.70 -2.91
C ASP A 234 12.70 -7.62 -3.86
N ASN A 235 12.64 -6.58 -4.70
CA ASN A 235 11.52 -6.33 -5.58
C ASN A 235 11.96 -6.34 -7.05
N PRO A 236 11.59 -7.40 -7.82
CA PRO A 236 11.90 -7.49 -9.24
C PRO A 236 11.41 -6.31 -10.08
N LEU A 237 10.38 -5.56 -9.64
CA LEU A 237 9.90 -4.35 -10.30
C LEU A 237 11.04 -3.34 -10.55
N PHE A 238 11.98 -3.23 -9.60
CA PHE A 238 13.03 -2.20 -9.65
C PHE A 238 13.99 -2.38 -10.83
N TYR A 239 14.03 -3.60 -11.38
CA TYR A 239 14.95 -4.02 -12.43
C TYR A 239 14.27 -4.20 -13.79
N LYS A 240 12.95 -3.96 -13.90
CA LYS A 240 12.24 -4.05 -15.16
C LYS A 240 12.62 -2.90 -16.09
N GLU A 241 12.69 -3.19 -17.40
CA GLU A 241 13.11 -2.22 -18.43
C GLU A 241 12.23 -0.96 -18.50
N ASN A 242 10.93 -1.09 -18.21
CA ASN A 242 9.97 0.01 -18.17
C ASN A 242 9.92 0.74 -16.82
N ASN A 243 10.73 0.33 -15.84
CA ASN A 243 10.78 0.94 -14.52
C ASN A 243 11.89 2.00 -14.41
N ARG A 244 11.61 3.06 -13.67
CA ARG A 244 12.55 4.13 -13.34
C ARG A 244 12.55 4.36 -11.83
N MET A 245 13.73 4.54 -11.24
CA MET A 245 13.89 4.76 -9.81
C MET A 245 14.15 6.24 -9.50
N LEU A 246 13.21 6.87 -8.79
CA LEU A 246 13.36 8.24 -8.30
C LEU A 246 13.84 8.22 -6.85
N PHE A 247 15.15 8.37 -6.66
CA PHE A 247 15.75 8.26 -5.33
C PHE A 247 15.65 9.57 -4.54
N GLY A 248 15.19 9.46 -3.29
CA GLY A 248 15.20 10.58 -2.34
C GLY A 248 14.13 10.48 -1.27
N ASP A 249 14.07 11.49 -0.40
CA ASP A 249 12.92 11.70 0.47
C ASP A 249 11.68 12.03 -0.37
N ALA A 250 10.54 11.42 -0.04
CA ALA A 250 9.36 11.52 -0.89
C ALA A 250 8.85 12.95 -1.01
N LYS A 251 8.81 13.71 0.08
CA LYS A 251 8.35 15.11 0.05
C LYS A 251 9.30 15.97 -0.77
N LYS A 252 10.61 15.86 -0.50
CA LYS A 252 11.63 16.63 -1.23
C LYS A 252 11.56 16.37 -2.74
N MET A 253 11.53 15.11 -3.16
CA MET A 253 11.50 14.76 -4.58
C MET A 253 10.20 15.19 -5.25
N LEU A 254 9.05 15.04 -4.58
CA LEU A 254 7.77 15.51 -5.11
C LEU A 254 7.73 17.04 -5.24
N ASP A 255 8.32 17.78 -4.29
CA ASP A 255 8.41 19.24 -4.37
C ASP A 255 9.26 19.66 -5.58
N GLU A 256 10.39 18.99 -5.83
CA GLU A 256 11.24 19.21 -7.02
C GLU A 256 10.50 18.88 -8.33
N VAL A 257 9.77 17.76 -8.37
CA VAL A 257 8.92 17.38 -9.52
C VAL A 257 7.84 18.44 -9.76
N LEU A 258 7.19 18.93 -8.70
CA LEU A 258 6.15 19.96 -8.80
C LEU A 258 6.68 21.28 -9.37
N VAL A 259 7.89 21.69 -8.95
CA VAL A 259 8.56 22.88 -9.50
C VAL A 259 8.86 22.68 -10.98
N ALA A 260 9.42 21.53 -11.36
CA ALA A 260 9.74 21.22 -12.75
C ALA A 260 8.48 21.11 -13.64
N LEU A 261 7.36 20.60 -13.12
CA LEU A 261 6.08 20.50 -13.84
C LEU A 261 5.44 21.86 -14.15
N LYS A 262 5.63 22.83 -13.25
CA LYS A 262 5.11 24.20 -13.37
C LYS A 262 5.95 25.08 -14.28
N THR A 263 7.19 24.68 -14.55
CA THR A 263 8.09 25.33 -15.51
C THR A 263 7.73 24.88 -16.93
#